data_AF-A0A9W4WKQ4-F1
#
_entry.id   AF-A0A9W4WKQ4-F1
#
_cell.length_a   1.000
_cell.length_b   1.000
_cell.length_c   1.000
_cell.angle_alpha   90.00
_cell.angle_beta   90.00
_cell.angle_gamma   90.00
#
_symmetry.space_group_name_H-M   'P 1'
#
loop_
_entity.id
_entity.type
_entity.pdbx_description
1 polymer ?
#
loop_
_entity_poly.entity_id
_entity_poly.type
_entity_poly.pdbx_seq_one_letter_code
_entity_poly.pdbx_strand_id
1 'polypeptide(L)'
;MGSLDSTPFPVLDDTRPEDNSLPAFMVSTTRGFLPRADPVAVLPAEFQPLEDILANMPVKKLDGTPGYLASSKLGDVVEKEFPNLTEHIDKYKENLPLMNALYRDYSFLASAYLLEPCHERFVRGEGYGLGRQVLPKNISLPIARCAEITGFKPWMEYAGSYALYNYRLADPAKGMDYDNIRLIRAFEHGLDPKSSEAGFVLVHIDMVKNTGPLVKGTMAALHCTSRAGSVDRASLNQGLSEVLASLRKINHTMETMWDKSRPQSYTSFRTFIFGITSQSMFPNGVVYEGVNNDEPMSFRGESGANDSIVPLMDNLLQVPMPDTPLTEILKDFRSYRPSNHRQFLLHVKDRSLELGLKDAALAGK
;
A
#
# COMPACT_ATOMS: atom_id res chain seq x y z
N MET A 1 -2.81 30.42 -18.46
CA MET A 1 -3.45 29.19 -18.99
C MET A 1 -2.37 28.42 -19.71
N GLY A 2 -1.69 27.51 -19.01
CA GLY A 2 -0.75 26.59 -19.66
C GLY A 2 -1.56 25.51 -20.34
N SER A 3 -1.23 25.20 -21.60
CA SER A 3 -1.72 24.02 -22.30
C SER A 3 -1.42 22.80 -21.43
N LEU A 4 -2.45 22.23 -20.79
CA LEU A 4 -2.33 20.93 -20.14
C LEU A 4 -2.25 19.92 -21.29
N ASP A 5 -1.09 19.31 -21.39
CA ASP A 5 -0.73 18.34 -22.42
C ASP A 5 -1.78 17.22 -22.44
N SER A 6 -2.52 17.09 -23.55
CA SER A 6 -3.61 16.11 -23.73
C SER A 6 -3.09 14.69 -23.98
N THR A 7 -1.85 14.42 -23.59
CA THR A 7 -1.16 13.16 -23.80
C THR A 7 -1.91 12.05 -23.06
N PRO A 8 -2.38 11.00 -23.75
CA PRO A 8 -3.10 9.91 -23.13
C PRO A 8 -2.24 9.21 -22.08
N PHE A 9 -2.81 8.95 -20.89
CA PHE A 9 -2.11 8.20 -19.86
C PHE A 9 -1.96 6.73 -20.30
N PRO A 10 -0.75 6.14 -20.23
CA PRO A 10 -0.52 4.77 -20.68
C PRO A 10 -1.03 3.75 -19.65
N VAL A 11 -2.32 3.43 -19.70
CA VAL A 11 -2.88 2.26 -19.01
C VAL A 11 -2.36 0.99 -19.68
N LEU A 12 -1.85 0.05 -18.90
CA LEU A 12 -1.32 -1.20 -19.43
C LEU A 12 -2.44 -2.21 -19.73
N ASP A 13 -2.45 -2.77 -20.94
CA ASP A 13 -3.25 -3.97 -21.25
C ASP A 13 -2.49 -5.26 -20.95
N ASP A 14 -1.17 -5.24 -21.11
CA ASP A 14 -0.22 -6.26 -20.67
C ASP A 14 0.62 -5.70 -19.52
N THR A 15 0.60 -6.38 -18.36
CA THR A 15 1.32 -5.93 -17.18
C THR A 15 2.83 -6.10 -17.27
N ARG A 16 3.36 -6.80 -18.30
CA ARG A 16 4.80 -7.02 -18.51
C ARG A 16 5.50 -7.61 -17.28
N PRO A 17 5.01 -8.73 -16.72
CA PRO A 17 5.45 -9.22 -15.40
C PRO A 17 6.96 -9.53 -15.32
N GLU A 18 7.60 -9.86 -16.44
CA GLU A 18 9.04 -10.17 -16.52
C GLU A 18 9.95 -8.93 -16.61
N ASP A 19 9.39 -7.74 -16.85
CA ASP A 19 10.16 -6.50 -16.96
C ASP A 19 10.46 -5.93 -15.57
N ASN A 20 11.65 -6.22 -15.05
CA ASN A 20 12.11 -5.78 -13.74
C ASN A 20 12.55 -4.29 -13.71
N SER A 21 12.63 -3.62 -14.86
CA SER A 21 12.99 -2.18 -14.94
C SER A 21 11.79 -1.26 -14.69
N LEU A 22 10.57 -1.81 -14.74
CA LEU A 22 9.33 -1.07 -14.54
C LEU A 22 8.88 -1.13 -13.07
N PRO A 23 8.33 -0.03 -12.51
CA PRO A 23 7.83 0.00 -11.14
C PRO A 23 6.83 -1.13 -10.86
N ALA A 24 6.81 -1.60 -9.61
CA ALA A 24 5.88 -2.65 -9.18
C ALA A 24 4.41 -2.29 -9.44
N PHE A 25 4.05 -1.01 -9.30
CA PHE A 25 2.69 -0.51 -9.46
C PHE A 25 2.55 0.31 -10.73
N MET A 26 1.80 -0.23 -11.69
CA MET A 26 1.32 0.51 -12.85
C MET A 26 -0.13 0.14 -13.13
N VAL A 27 -0.96 1.14 -13.36
CA VAL A 27 -2.39 0.96 -13.62
C VAL A 27 -2.58 0.11 -14.89
N SER A 28 -3.40 -0.93 -14.79
CA SER A 28 -3.67 -1.85 -15.89
C SER A 28 -5.14 -2.24 -15.99
N THR A 29 -5.59 -2.66 -17.17
CA THR A 29 -6.95 -3.16 -17.38
C THR A 29 -7.14 -4.60 -16.85
N THR A 30 -6.04 -5.32 -16.60
CA THR A 30 -6.04 -6.71 -16.11
C THR A 30 -5.85 -6.83 -14.60
N ARG A 31 -4.94 -6.06 -14.01
CA ARG A 31 -4.65 -6.07 -12.55
C ARG A 31 -5.12 -4.81 -11.83
N GLY A 32 -5.61 -3.80 -12.55
CA GLY A 32 -6.13 -2.57 -11.95
C GLY A 32 -5.05 -1.83 -11.17
N PHE A 33 -5.25 -1.71 -9.86
CA PHE A 33 -4.30 -1.10 -8.92
C PHE A 33 -3.44 -2.12 -8.14
N LEU A 34 -3.56 -3.42 -8.42
CA LEU A 34 -2.59 -4.40 -7.89
C LEU A 34 -1.21 -4.20 -8.54
N PRO A 35 -0.14 -4.75 -7.94
CA PRO A 35 1.16 -4.78 -8.58
C PRO A 35 1.10 -5.53 -9.93
N ARG A 36 1.98 -5.17 -10.87
CA ARG A 36 2.04 -5.72 -12.23
C ARG A 36 2.28 -7.23 -12.28
N ALA A 37 3.01 -7.75 -11.30
CA ALA A 37 3.31 -9.15 -11.08
C ALA A 37 3.03 -9.52 -9.62
N ASP A 38 3.08 -10.81 -9.31
CA ASP A 38 3.00 -11.23 -7.90
C ASP A 38 4.23 -10.72 -7.13
N PRO A 39 4.08 -10.21 -5.89
CA PRO A 39 5.18 -9.64 -5.15
C PRO A 39 6.34 -10.62 -4.94
N VAL A 40 7.56 -10.10 -4.96
CA VAL A 40 8.76 -10.88 -4.64
C VAL A 40 8.68 -11.32 -3.18
N ALA A 41 8.61 -12.63 -2.96
CA ALA A 41 8.47 -13.27 -1.66
C ALA A 41 9.75 -13.93 -1.15
N VAL A 42 10.74 -14.13 -2.02
CA VAL A 42 12.05 -14.71 -1.68
C VAL A 42 13.10 -13.67 -2.04
N LEU A 43 13.81 -13.18 -1.04
CA LEU A 43 14.90 -12.23 -1.24
C LEU A 43 16.21 -12.93 -1.64
N PRO A 44 17.15 -12.21 -2.30
CA PRO A 44 18.50 -12.70 -2.52
C PRO A 44 19.23 -13.08 -1.23
N ALA A 45 20.19 -14.00 -1.33
CA ALA A 45 20.89 -14.59 -0.17
C ALA A 45 21.59 -13.55 0.73
N GLU A 46 22.03 -12.41 0.19
CA GLU A 46 22.62 -11.34 0.98
C GLU A 46 21.65 -10.71 2.00
N PHE A 47 20.34 -10.86 1.78
CA PHE A 47 19.29 -10.38 2.68
C PHE A 47 18.78 -11.47 3.64
N GLN A 48 19.46 -12.62 3.75
CA GLN A 48 19.12 -13.64 4.73
C GLN A 48 19.02 -13.11 6.17
N PRO A 49 19.89 -12.19 6.65
CA PRO A 49 19.73 -11.61 7.98
C PRO A 49 18.40 -10.84 8.15
N LEU A 50 17.89 -10.21 7.08
CA LEU A 50 16.58 -9.54 7.08
C LEU A 50 15.43 -10.55 7.09
N GLU A 51 15.54 -11.64 6.33
CA GLU A 51 14.58 -12.75 6.38
C GLU A 51 14.52 -13.36 7.78
N ASP A 52 15.67 -13.65 8.39
CA ASP A 52 15.76 -14.31 9.69
C ASP A 52 15.16 -13.45 10.81
N ILE A 53 15.46 -12.16 10.84
CA ILE A 53 14.88 -11.27 11.85
C ILE A 53 13.37 -11.13 11.67
N LEU A 54 12.88 -10.98 10.43
CA LEU A 54 11.44 -10.86 10.14
C LEU A 54 10.67 -12.16 10.38
N ALA A 55 11.27 -13.33 10.19
CA ALA A 55 10.67 -14.61 10.49
C ALA A 55 10.53 -14.85 12.01
N ASN A 56 11.48 -14.30 12.80
CA ASN A 56 11.48 -14.41 14.25
C ASN A 56 10.81 -13.25 14.98
N MET A 57 10.52 -12.15 14.28
CA MET A 57 9.91 -10.93 14.82
C MET A 57 8.49 -11.11 15.40
N PRO A 58 7.53 -11.80 14.74
CA PRO A 58 6.12 -11.74 15.13
C PRO A 58 5.87 -12.14 16.59
N VAL A 59 4.79 -11.64 17.19
CA VAL A 59 4.39 -12.00 18.56
C VAL A 59 4.28 -13.53 18.68
N LYS A 60 3.58 -14.17 17.75
CA LYS A 60 3.52 -15.63 17.61
C LYS A 60 3.98 -16.01 16.21
N LYS A 61 5.00 -16.86 16.12
CA LYS A 61 5.50 -17.38 14.85
C LYS A 61 4.55 -18.42 14.26
N LEU A 62 4.78 -18.79 12.99
CA LEU A 62 3.96 -19.78 12.28
C LEU A 62 3.96 -21.16 12.96
N ASP A 63 5.06 -21.56 13.58
CA ASP A 63 5.19 -22.80 14.35
C ASP A 63 4.47 -22.76 15.71
N GLY A 64 3.89 -21.62 16.06
CA GLY A 64 3.15 -21.37 17.29
C GLY A 64 4.00 -20.95 18.49
N THR A 65 5.32 -20.90 18.35
CA THR A 65 6.24 -20.44 19.40
C THR A 65 6.31 -18.90 19.44
N PRO A 66 6.62 -18.28 20.59
CA PRO A 66 6.75 -16.83 20.68
C PRO A 66 7.94 -16.32 19.88
N GLY A 67 7.79 -15.17 19.22
CA GLY A 67 8.90 -14.44 18.58
C GLY A 67 9.40 -13.26 19.41
N TYR A 68 10.17 -12.37 18.79
CA TYR A 68 10.84 -11.26 19.47
C TYR A 68 9.84 -10.26 20.08
N LEU A 69 8.77 -9.94 19.37
CA LEU A 69 7.75 -9.00 19.85
C LEU A 69 6.94 -9.54 21.05
N ALA A 70 6.83 -10.85 21.23
CA ALA A 70 6.18 -11.42 22.42
C ALA A 70 7.00 -11.24 23.71
N SER A 71 8.30 -10.98 23.59
CA SER A 71 9.21 -10.85 24.71
C SER A 71 9.94 -9.51 24.76
N SER A 72 9.52 -8.53 23.94
CA SER A 72 10.16 -7.22 23.79
C SER A 72 11.67 -7.29 23.52
N LYS A 73 12.10 -8.24 22.67
CA LYS A 73 13.53 -8.48 22.38
C LYS A 73 13.98 -7.96 21.02
N LEU A 74 13.09 -7.45 20.18
CA LEU A 74 13.44 -7.05 18.81
C LEU A 74 14.47 -5.93 18.82
N GLY A 75 14.29 -4.92 19.67
CA GLY A 75 15.25 -3.82 19.77
C GLY A 75 16.66 -4.29 20.10
N ASP A 76 16.80 -5.16 21.10
CA ASP A 76 18.08 -5.74 21.50
C ASP A 76 18.75 -6.52 20.36
N VAL A 77 17.98 -7.32 19.62
CA VAL A 77 18.48 -8.10 18.47
C VAL A 77 18.92 -7.17 17.34
N VAL A 78 18.15 -6.11 17.05
CA VAL A 78 18.52 -5.11 16.04
C VAL A 78 19.83 -4.42 16.41
N GLU A 79 20.00 -4.00 17.66
CA GLU A 79 21.18 -3.26 18.09
C GLU A 79 22.45 -4.13 18.16
N LYS A 80 22.32 -5.41 18.52
CA LYS A 80 23.46 -6.30 18.77
C LYS A 80 23.84 -7.19 17.58
N GLU A 81 22.86 -7.58 16.76
CA GLU A 81 23.02 -8.68 15.81
C GLU A 81 22.67 -8.30 14.37
N PHE A 82 21.76 -7.36 14.12
CA PHE A 82 21.28 -7.06 12.77
C PHE A 82 22.29 -6.22 11.97
N PRO A 83 22.86 -6.72 10.85
CA PRO A 83 23.85 -5.98 10.08
C PRO A 83 23.21 -4.87 9.25
N ASN A 84 24.00 -3.83 8.93
CA ASN A 84 23.61 -2.86 7.91
C ASN A 84 23.81 -3.44 6.51
N LEU A 85 22.72 -3.68 5.78
CA LEU A 85 22.74 -4.28 4.44
C LEU A 85 22.62 -3.25 3.30
N THR A 86 22.82 -1.95 3.58
CA THR A 86 22.63 -0.88 2.58
C THR A 86 23.45 -1.10 1.31
N GLU A 87 24.70 -1.56 1.43
CA GLU A 87 25.57 -1.81 0.27
C GLU A 87 25.04 -2.91 -0.66
N HIS A 88 24.23 -3.83 -0.13
CA HIS A 88 23.61 -4.88 -0.94
C HIS A 88 22.41 -4.37 -1.75
N ILE A 89 21.74 -3.30 -1.30
CA ILE A 89 20.59 -2.72 -2.02
C ILE A 89 21.02 -2.21 -3.39
N ASP A 90 22.13 -1.47 -3.45
CA ASP A 90 22.60 -0.86 -4.70
C ASP A 90 23.02 -1.89 -5.76
N LYS A 91 23.34 -3.14 -5.36
CA LYS A 91 23.60 -4.24 -6.30
C LYS A 91 22.36 -4.61 -7.12
N TYR A 92 21.17 -4.37 -6.56
CA TYR A 92 19.89 -4.78 -7.13
C TYR A 92 19.01 -3.60 -7.54
N LYS A 93 19.50 -2.36 -7.48
CA LYS A 93 18.72 -1.11 -7.69
C LYS A 93 17.93 -1.04 -9.01
N GLU A 94 18.40 -1.74 -10.04
CA GLU A 94 17.73 -1.79 -11.36
C GLU A 94 16.54 -2.76 -11.39
N ASN A 95 16.39 -3.61 -10.37
CA ASN A 95 15.24 -4.50 -10.19
C ASN A 95 14.20 -3.83 -9.29
N LEU A 96 13.33 -3.02 -9.88
CA LEU A 96 12.33 -2.23 -9.14
C LEU A 96 11.32 -3.09 -8.35
N PRO A 97 10.83 -4.25 -8.86
CA PRO A 97 10.01 -5.16 -8.05
C PRO A 97 10.73 -5.68 -6.79
N LEU A 98 12.03 -5.98 -6.88
CA LEU A 98 12.82 -6.38 -5.72
C LEU A 98 13.06 -5.22 -4.76
N MET A 99 13.31 -4.00 -5.27
CA MET A 99 13.41 -2.80 -4.42
C MET A 99 12.12 -2.56 -3.63
N ASN A 100 10.95 -2.83 -4.23
CA ASN A 100 9.67 -2.76 -3.55
C ASN A 100 9.50 -3.86 -2.47
N ALA A 101 10.08 -5.05 -2.67
CA ALA A 101 10.06 -6.11 -1.65
C ALA A 101 10.96 -5.78 -0.46
N LEU A 102 12.16 -5.26 -0.71
CA LEU A 102 13.05 -4.77 0.34
C LEU A 102 12.41 -3.59 1.08
N TYR A 103 11.77 -2.65 0.37
CA TYR A 103 11.00 -1.58 0.99
C TYR A 103 9.91 -2.12 1.92
N ARG A 104 9.10 -3.09 1.47
CA ARG A 104 8.09 -3.76 2.32
C ARG A 104 8.74 -4.32 3.58
N ASP A 105 9.78 -5.12 3.43
CA ASP A 105 10.39 -5.88 4.52
C ASP A 105 11.06 -4.96 5.56
N TYR A 106 11.80 -3.95 5.10
CA TYR A 106 12.35 -2.92 5.98
C TYR A 106 11.28 -2.05 6.64
N SER A 107 10.13 -1.81 5.98
CA SER A 107 9.01 -1.09 6.59
C SER A 107 8.40 -1.85 7.77
N PHE A 108 8.27 -3.18 7.65
CA PHE A 108 7.87 -4.05 8.77
C PHE A 108 8.86 -3.98 9.92
N LEU A 109 10.16 -4.10 9.64
CA LEU A 109 11.20 -4.04 10.67
C LEU A 109 11.26 -2.66 11.35
N ALA A 110 11.21 -1.57 10.58
CA ALA A 110 11.22 -0.21 11.11
C ALA A 110 10.02 0.06 12.01
N SER A 111 8.82 -0.34 11.57
CA SER A 111 7.60 -0.15 12.35
C SER A 111 7.65 -0.94 13.67
N ALA A 112 7.98 -2.23 13.60
CA ALA A 112 8.12 -3.06 14.79
C ALA A 112 9.17 -2.53 15.76
N TYR A 113 10.34 -2.12 15.25
CA TYR A 113 11.42 -1.59 16.09
C TYR A 113 11.01 -0.31 16.81
N LEU A 114 10.39 0.66 16.14
CA LEU A 114 10.02 1.91 16.80
C LEU A 114 8.86 1.76 17.78
N LEU A 115 7.90 0.86 17.48
CA LEU A 115 6.64 0.72 18.21
C LEU A 115 6.61 -0.44 19.22
N GLU A 116 7.65 -1.29 19.27
CA GLU A 116 7.73 -2.38 20.27
C GLU A 116 7.55 -1.89 21.73
N PRO A 117 8.17 -0.78 22.20
CA PRO A 117 7.95 -0.32 23.58
C PRO A 117 6.50 0.11 23.80
N CYS A 118 5.85 0.65 22.76
CA CYS A 118 4.44 1.01 22.81
C CYS A 118 3.56 -0.24 22.92
N HIS A 119 3.88 -1.27 22.14
CA HIS A 119 3.16 -2.54 22.14
C HIS A 119 3.28 -3.25 23.49
N GLU A 120 4.48 -3.30 24.06
CA GLU A 120 4.71 -3.89 25.38
C GLU A 120 3.81 -3.26 26.44
N ARG A 121 3.76 -1.92 26.48
CA ARG A 121 2.90 -1.17 27.42
C ARG A 121 1.43 -1.46 27.19
N PHE A 122 1.00 -1.46 25.92
CA PHE A 122 -0.38 -1.78 25.55
C PHE A 122 -0.78 -3.19 26.03
N VAL A 123 0.08 -4.19 25.86
CA VAL A 123 -0.17 -5.57 26.32
C VAL A 123 -0.27 -5.65 27.86
N ARG A 124 0.42 -4.76 28.60
CA ARG A 124 0.27 -4.62 30.06
C ARG A 124 -0.98 -3.84 30.49
N GLY A 125 -1.79 -3.36 29.55
CA GLY A 125 -2.98 -2.53 29.83
C GLY A 125 -2.66 -1.07 30.17
N GLU A 126 -1.46 -0.61 29.83
CA GLU A 126 -1.04 0.78 30.02
C GLU A 126 -1.30 1.61 28.75
N GLY A 127 -1.22 2.94 28.86
CA GLY A 127 -1.13 3.80 27.68
C GLY A 127 0.16 3.52 26.89
N TYR A 128 0.12 3.74 25.57
CA TYR A 128 1.22 3.46 24.65
C TYR A 128 2.58 4.07 25.04
N GLY A 129 2.61 5.19 25.78
CA GLY A 129 3.87 5.84 26.14
C GLY A 129 4.64 6.33 24.91
N LEU A 130 5.97 6.34 25.00
CA LEU A 130 6.86 6.74 23.92
C LEU A 130 7.37 5.52 23.15
N GLY A 131 7.49 5.66 21.83
CA GLY A 131 8.25 4.73 21.00
C GLY A 131 9.75 5.02 21.07
N ARG A 132 10.56 4.25 20.33
CA ARG A 132 11.98 4.60 20.14
C ARG A 132 12.05 5.84 19.24
N GLN A 133 12.73 6.90 19.69
CA GLN A 133 12.77 8.17 18.95
C GLN A 133 13.83 8.21 17.84
N VAL A 134 14.60 7.13 17.71
CA VAL A 134 15.71 6.99 16.76
C VAL A 134 15.58 5.66 16.04
N LEU A 135 15.66 5.66 14.71
CA LEU A 135 15.77 4.48 13.87
C LEU A 135 17.25 4.26 13.50
N PRO A 136 17.88 3.14 13.89
CA PRO A 136 19.32 2.95 13.76
C PRO A 136 19.76 2.76 12.31
N LYS A 137 21.03 3.08 12.01
CA LYS A 137 21.62 3.04 10.63
C LYS A 137 21.41 1.75 9.86
N ASN A 138 21.37 0.61 10.54
CA ASN A 138 21.13 -0.69 9.94
C ASN A 138 19.69 -0.88 9.43
N ILE A 139 18.74 -0.02 9.83
CA ILE A 139 17.36 0.02 9.31
C ILE A 139 17.10 1.33 8.54
N SER A 140 17.54 2.49 9.04
CA SER A 140 17.23 3.81 8.47
C SER A 140 17.82 4.02 7.07
N LEU A 141 19.09 3.68 6.88
CA LEU A 141 19.76 3.81 5.58
C LEU A 141 19.14 2.89 4.51
N PRO A 142 18.92 1.58 4.77
CA PRO A 142 18.35 0.72 3.75
C PRO A 142 16.91 1.06 3.40
N ILE A 143 16.04 1.35 4.38
CA ILE A 143 14.65 1.74 4.08
C ILE A 143 14.60 3.05 3.28
N ALA A 144 15.45 4.03 3.63
CA ALA A 144 15.54 5.30 2.92
C ALA A 144 15.98 5.09 1.47
N ARG A 145 16.98 4.23 1.24
CA ARG A 145 17.46 3.92 -0.10
C ARG A 145 16.40 3.20 -0.95
N CYS A 146 15.71 2.21 -0.40
CA CYS A 146 14.61 1.55 -1.11
C CYS A 146 13.45 2.51 -1.40
N ALA A 147 13.07 3.36 -0.44
CA ALA A 147 12.00 4.35 -0.60
C ALA A 147 12.34 5.39 -1.68
N GLU A 148 13.58 5.87 -1.74
CA GLU A 148 14.07 6.75 -2.80
C GLU A 148 13.90 6.12 -4.18
N ILE A 149 14.35 4.87 -4.37
CA ILE A 149 14.28 4.16 -5.66
C ILE A 149 12.84 3.87 -6.08
N THR A 150 11.99 3.49 -5.12
CA THR A 150 10.60 3.09 -5.38
C THR A 150 9.62 4.28 -5.42
N GLY A 151 10.04 5.45 -4.96
CA GLY A 151 9.23 6.66 -4.90
C GLY A 151 8.20 6.68 -3.76
N PHE A 152 8.42 5.88 -2.72
CA PHE A 152 7.65 5.90 -1.47
C PHE A 152 8.33 6.77 -0.40
N LYS A 153 7.65 6.96 0.73
CA LYS A 153 8.25 7.55 1.93
C LYS A 153 8.86 6.42 2.77
N PRO A 154 9.97 6.64 3.51
CA PRO A 154 10.66 5.59 4.26
C PRO A 154 9.92 5.19 5.55
N TRP A 155 8.67 4.78 5.42
CA TRP A 155 7.80 4.32 6.49
C TRP A 155 6.74 3.36 5.94
N MET A 156 6.16 2.54 6.80
CA MET A 156 5.06 1.63 6.44
C MET A 156 3.83 2.40 5.92
N GLU A 157 3.47 2.11 4.67
CA GLU A 157 2.26 2.60 4.01
C GLU A 157 1.49 1.46 3.30
N TYR A 158 0.33 1.80 2.74
CA TYR A 158 -0.66 0.84 2.25
C TYR A 158 -0.22 0.01 1.02
N ALA A 159 0.24 0.63 -0.06
CA ALA A 159 0.38 -0.05 -1.35
C ALA A 159 1.66 -0.88 -1.44
N GLY A 160 2.81 -0.23 -1.37
CA GLY A 160 4.15 -0.79 -1.49
C GLY A 160 4.64 -1.55 -0.27
N SER A 161 3.97 -1.46 0.88
CA SER A 161 4.34 -2.27 2.06
C SER A 161 3.18 -3.08 2.64
N TYR A 162 2.39 -2.55 3.57
CA TYR A 162 1.54 -3.34 4.47
C TYR A 162 0.45 -4.16 3.77
N ALA A 163 -0.18 -3.61 2.72
CA ALA A 163 -1.30 -4.26 2.04
C ALA A 163 -0.94 -4.81 0.66
N LEU A 164 -0.85 -3.97 -0.37
CA LEU A 164 -0.91 -4.46 -1.77
C LEU A 164 0.35 -5.16 -2.28
N TYR A 165 1.50 -5.02 -1.59
CA TYR A 165 2.73 -5.74 -1.90
C TYR A 165 3.09 -6.82 -0.87
N ASN A 166 2.21 -7.06 0.10
CA ASN A 166 2.41 -8.04 1.17
C ASN A 166 1.58 -9.32 0.95
N TYR A 167 1.70 -9.90 -0.25
CA TYR A 167 1.11 -11.21 -0.49
C TYR A 167 1.91 -12.07 -1.46
N ARG A 168 1.69 -13.36 -1.34
CA ARG A 168 2.10 -14.39 -2.28
C ARG A 168 0.95 -15.38 -2.49
N LEU A 169 1.04 -16.16 -3.55
CA LEU A 169 0.15 -17.30 -3.76
C LEU A 169 0.73 -18.54 -3.07
N ALA A 170 -0.13 -19.32 -2.40
CA ALA A 170 0.27 -20.61 -1.85
C ALA A 170 0.51 -21.63 -2.96
N ASP A 171 -0.38 -21.63 -3.96
CA ASP A 171 -0.28 -22.42 -5.19
C ASP A 171 -0.54 -21.50 -6.40
N PRO A 172 0.48 -21.15 -7.19
CA PRO A 172 0.31 -20.26 -8.35
C PRO A 172 -0.76 -20.73 -9.34
N ALA A 173 -0.99 -22.04 -9.47
CA ALA A 173 -1.98 -22.59 -10.40
C ALA A 173 -3.43 -22.27 -10.00
N LYS A 174 -3.69 -21.95 -8.73
CA LYS A 174 -5.02 -21.57 -8.22
C LYS A 174 -5.30 -20.07 -8.33
N GLY A 175 -4.33 -19.27 -8.78
CA GLY A 175 -4.49 -17.83 -8.95
C GLY A 175 -4.88 -17.10 -7.67
N MET A 176 -5.62 -16.00 -7.80
CA MET A 176 -5.95 -15.07 -6.72
C MET A 176 -7.23 -15.43 -5.96
N ASP A 177 -7.56 -16.71 -5.82
CA ASP A 177 -8.65 -17.14 -4.93
C ASP A 177 -8.30 -16.81 -3.48
N TYR A 178 -9.26 -16.27 -2.71
CA TYR A 178 -9.00 -15.74 -1.35
C TYR A 178 -8.22 -16.74 -0.47
N ASP A 179 -8.68 -17.99 -0.42
CA ASP A 179 -8.06 -19.04 0.40
C ASP A 179 -6.69 -19.51 -0.12
N ASN A 180 -6.24 -19.01 -1.28
CA ASN A 180 -4.92 -19.24 -1.85
C ASN A 180 -3.93 -18.09 -1.58
N ILE A 181 -4.40 -16.90 -1.23
CA ILE A 181 -3.55 -15.74 -0.96
C ILE A 181 -2.95 -15.87 0.46
N ARG A 182 -1.66 -15.57 0.61
CA ARG A 182 -0.93 -15.62 1.89
C ARG A 182 -0.16 -14.34 2.10
N LEU A 183 -0.04 -13.90 3.35
CA LEU A 183 0.88 -12.84 3.73
C LEU A 183 2.34 -13.25 3.49
N ILE A 184 3.18 -12.26 3.25
CA ILE A 184 4.64 -12.43 3.24
C ILE A 184 5.22 -12.04 4.61
N ARG A 185 4.72 -10.95 5.21
CA ARG A 185 5.08 -10.44 6.54
C ARG A 185 3.84 -10.17 7.39
N ALA A 186 3.99 -10.26 8.70
CA ALA A 186 2.95 -10.04 9.69
C ALA A 186 3.57 -9.68 11.05
N PHE A 187 2.78 -9.13 11.97
CA PHE A 187 3.22 -8.76 13.31
C PHE A 187 2.70 -9.67 14.41
N GLU A 188 1.42 -10.07 14.38
CA GLU A 188 0.78 -10.70 15.53
C GLU A 188 0.88 -12.22 15.47
N HIS A 189 0.05 -12.86 14.64
CA HIS A 189 -0.05 -14.32 14.55
C HIS A 189 0.82 -14.90 13.42
N GLY A 190 1.93 -14.22 13.13
CA GLY A 190 2.87 -14.62 12.10
C GLY A 190 2.16 -14.85 10.77
N LEU A 191 2.52 -15.91 10.06
CA LEU A 191 1.96 -16.20 8.74
C LEU A 191 0.73 -17.13 8.78
N ASP A 192 0.00 -17.19 9.91
CA ASP A 192 -1.27 -17.92 9.98
C ASP A 192 -2.30 -17.27 9.04
N PRO A 193 -2.72 -17.96 7.95
CA PRO A 193 -3.65 -17.41 6.98
C PRO A 193 -5.07 -17.16 7.51
N LYS A 194 -5.38 -17.66 8.72
CA LYS A 194 -6.68 -17.47 9.38
C LYS A 194 -6.64 -16.41 10.48
N SER A 195 -5.50 -15.74 10.67
CA SER A 195 -5.37 -14.65 11.63
C SER A 195 -6.18 -13.42 11.21
N SER A 196 -6.58 -12.60 12.19
CA SER A 196 -7.30 -11.35 11.90
C SER A 196 -6.44 -10.36 11.12
N GLU A 197 -5.13 -10.33 11.32
CA GLU A 197 -4.19 -9.52 10.53
C GLU A 197 -4.16 -9.98 9.07
N ALA A 198 -4.07 -11.31 8.83
CA ALA A 198 -4.19 -11.86 7.49
C ALA A 198 -5.53 -11.48 6.85
N GLY A 199 -6.65 -11.67 7.55
CA GLY A 199 -7.95 -11.23 7.03
C GLY A 199 -8.02 -9.74 6.70
N PHE A 200 -7.47 -8.90 7.58
CA PHE A 200 -7.46 -7.45 7.41
C PHE A 200 -6.75 -7.03 6.12
N VAL A 201 -5.58 -7.61 5.85
CA VAL A 201 -4.79 -7.29 4.64
C VAL A 201 -5.34 -8.01 3.41
N LEU A 202 -5.63 -9.31 3.49
CA LEU A 202 -6.00 -10.13 2.34
C LEU A 202 -7.34 -9.71 1.74
N VAL A 203 -8.30 -9.22 2.53
CA VAL A 203 -9.56 -8.67 1.99
C VAL A 203 -9.30 -7.42 1.14
N HIS A 204 -8.35 -6.56 1.49
CA HIS A 204 -8.00 -5.42 0.64
C HIS A 204 -7.42 -5.87 -0.70
N ILE A 205 -6.60 -6.91 -0.70
CA ILE A 205 -6.04 -7.48 -1.94
C ILE A 205 -7.17 -8.10 -2.78
N ASP A 206 -8.09 -8.82 -2.12
CA ASP A 206 -9.25 -9.43 -2.77
C ASP A 206 -10.20 -8.38 -3.37
N MET A 207 -10.38 -7.24 -2.69
CA MET A 207 -11.10 -6.09 -3.24
C MET A 207 -10.38 -5.54 -4.47
N VAL A 208 -9.07 -5.23 -4.34
CA VAL A 208 -8.30 -4.55 -5.38
C VAL A 208 -8.08 -5.43 -6.62
N LYS A 209 -8.09 -6.76 -6.50
CA LYS A 209 -8.01 -7.65 -7.68
C LYS A 209 -9.17 -7.45 -8.67
N ASN A 210 -10.28 -6.86 -8.22
CA ASN A 210 -11.45 -6.56 -9.05
C ASN A 210 -11.38 -5.18 -9.74
N THR A 211 -10.26 -4.46 -9.63
CA THR A 211 -10.13 -3.08 -10.14
C THR A 211 -9.70 -2.98 -11.61
N GLY A 212 -9.26 -4.06 -12.26
CA GLY A 212 -8.96 -4.06 -13.69
C GLY A 212 -10.17 -3.63 -14.55
N PRO A 213 -11.34 -4.28 -14.40
CA PRO A 213 -12.58 -3.85 -15.04
C PRO A 213 -13.04 -2.42 -14.66
N LEU A 214 -12.74 -1.97 -13.44
CA LEU A 214 -13.02 -0.60 -13.01
C LEU A 214 -12.20 0.43 -13.79
N VAL A 215 -10.90 0.16 -13.97
CA VAL A 215 -9.99 0.98 -14.79
C VAL A 215 -10.46 0.98 -16.25
N LYS A 216 -10.78 -0.20 -16.80
CA LYS A 216 -11.28 -0.33 -18.17
C LYS A 216 -12.56 0.48 -18.41
N GLY A 217 -13.55 0.33 -17.53
CA GLY A 217 -14.80 1.09 -17.61
C GLY A 217 -14.59 2.60 -17.50
N THR A 218 -13.66 3.03 -16.63
CA THR A 218 -13.25 4.43 -16.52
C THR A 218 -12.67 4.95 -17.83
N MET A 219 -11.73 4.23 -18.44
CA MET A 219 -11.13 4.65 -19.71
C MET A 219 -12.16 4.67 -20.85
N ALA A 220 -13.08 3.69 -20.90
CA ALA A 220 -14.18 3.70 -21.84
C ALA A 220 -15.09 4.94 -21.67
N ALA A 221 -15.38 5.32 -20.42
CA ALA A 221 -16.13 6.54 -20.13
C ALA A 221 -15.36 7.82 -20.53
N LEU A 222 -14.03 7.84 -20.44
CA LEU A 222 -13.22 8.99 -20.86
C LEU A 222 -12.97 9.05 -22.39
N HIS A 223 -13.18 7.94 -23.10
CA HIS A 223 -13.09 7.85 -24.56
C HIS A 223 -14.45 7.94 -25.26
N CYS A 224 -15.51 8.33 -24.54
CA CYS A 224 -16.87 8.43 -25.06
C CYS A 224 -17.11 9.63 -26.01
N THR A 225 -16.15 10.06 -26.83
CA THR A 225 -16.34 11.18 -27.76
C THR A 225 -16.82 10.72 -29.13
N SER A 226 -17.87 11.36 -29.66
CA SER A 226 -18.36 11.15 -31.02
C SER A 226 -17.44 11.78 -32.07
N ARG A 227 -17.66 11.44 -33.35
CA ARG A 227 -16.95 12.08 -34.48
C ARG A 227 -17.16 13.60 -34.56
N ALA A 228 -18.23 14.11 -33.94
CA ALA A 228 -18.54 15.54 -33.88
C ALA A 228 -17.88 16.26 -32.68
N GLY A 229 -17.08 15.55 -31.87
CA GLY A 229 -16.38 16.10 -30.71
C GLY A 229 -17.24 16.22 -29.45
N SER A 230 -18.54 15.89 -29.52
CA SER A 230 -19.43 15.82 -28.36
C SER A 230 -19.38 14.46 -27.67
N VAL A 231 -19.82 14.38 -26.41
CA VAL A 231 -19.98 13.10 -25.69
C VAL A 231 -21.03 12.22 -26.39
N ASP A 232 -20.61 11.03 -26.80
CA ASP A 232 -21.47 9.91 -27.18
C ASP A 232 -22.07 9.25 -25.93
N ARG A 233 -23.38 9.45 -25.76
CA ARG A 233 -24.13 8.93 -24.62
C ARG A 233 -24.11 7.41 -24.54
N ALA A 234 -24.11 6.70 -25.67
CA ALA A 234 -24.11 5.24 -25.68
C ALA A 234 -22.80 4.69 -25.09
N SER A 235 -21.66 5.18 -25.57
CA SER A 235 -20.34 4.82 -25.05
C SER A 235 -20.17 5.23 -23.58
N LEU A 236 -20.64 6.41 -23.18
CA LEU A 236 -20.59 6.84 -21.79
C LEU A 236 -21.39 5.89 -20.87
N ASN A 237 -22.62 5.55 -21.25
CA ASN A 237 -23.45 4.64 -20.47
C ASN A 237 -22.82 3.25 -20.36
N GLN A 238 -22.16 2.76 -21.41
CA GLN A 238 -21.44 1.49 -21.38
C GLN A 238 -20.29 1.55 -20.36
N GLY A 239 -19.42 2.56 -20.44
CA GLY A 239 -18.30 2.71 -19.51
C GLY A 239 -18.76 2.82 -18.05
N LEU A 240 -19.79 3.64 -17.78
CA LEU A 240 -20.37 3.77 -16.44
C LEU A 240 -21.04 2.47 -15.94
N SER A 241 -21.60 1.65 -16.84
CA SER A 241 -22.16 0.35 -16.47
C SER A 241 -21.07 -0.65 -16.05
N GLU A 242 -19.93 -0.65 -16.75
CA GLU A 242 -18.76 -1.47 -16.37
C GLU A 242 -18.17 -1.02 -15.02
N VAL A 243 -18.08 0.29 -14.79
CA VAL A 243 -17.69 0.88 -13.51
C VAL A 243 -18.63 0.43 -12.38
N LEU A 244 -19.95 0.55 -12.57
CA LEU A 244 -20.94 0.15 -11.56
C LEU A 244 -20.86 -1.35 -11.25
N ALA A 245 -20.72 -2.19 -12.27
CA ALA A 245 -20.59 -3.64 -12.08
C ALA A 245 -19.34 -3.98 -11.25
N SER A 246 -18.22 -3.30 -11.52
CA SER A 246 -16.96 -3.47 -10.79
C SER A 246 -17.09 -3.02 -9.32
N LEU A 247 -17.69 -1.86 -9.07
CA LEU A 247 -17.93 -1.34 -7.71
C LEU A 247 -18.84 -2.26 -6.88
N ARG A 248 -19.88 -2.85 -7.49
CA ARG A 248 -20.73 -3.84 -6.81
C ARG A 248 -19.93 -5.07 -6.35
N LYS A 249 -19.03 -5.57 -7.20
CA LYS A 249 -18.17 -6.71 -6.86
C LYS A 249 -17.17 -6.35 -5.75
N ILE A 250 -16.55 -5.17 -5.84
CA ILE A 250 -15.63 -4.65 -4.81
C ILE A 250 -16.35 -4.51 -3.46
N ASN A 251 -17.53 -3.88 -3.44
CA ASN A 251 -18.32 -3.71 -2.21
C ASN A 251 -18.74 -5.06 -1.62
N HIS A 252 -19.18 -6.02 -2.44
CA HIS A 252 -19.49 -7.37 -1.95
C HIS A 252 -18.27 -8.05 -1.33
N THR A 253 -17.08 -7.83 -1.89
CA THR A 253 -15.83 -8.36 -1.33
C THR A 253 -15.48 -7.68 -0.01
N MET A 254 -15.67 -6.37 0.10
CA MET A 254 -15.45 -5.60 1.33
C MET A 254 -16.30 -6.12 2.50
N GLU A 255 -17.54 -6.52 2.25
CA GLU A 255 -18.43 -7.08 3.29
C GLU A 255 -17.89 -8.38 3.90
N THR A 256 -17.00 -9.10 3.22
CA THR A 256 -16.36 -10.32 3.77
C THR A 256 -15.37 -10.01 4.90
N MET A 257 -14.98 -8.74 5.09
CA MET A 257 -14.07 -8.32 6.17
C MET A 257 -14.52 -8.82 7.54
N TRP A 258 -15.83 -8.76 7.82
CA TRP A 258 -16.41 -9.17 9.11
C TRP A 258 -16.22 -10.65 9.42
N ASP A 259 -16.12 -11.50 8.39
CA ASP A 259 -15.88 -12.94 8.54
C ASP A 259 -14.39 -13.27 8.64
N LYS A 260 -13.54 -12.42 8.08
CA LYS A 260 -12.11 -12.68 7.91
C LYS A 260 -11.24 -11.98 8.96
N SER A 261 -11.66 -10.85 9.50
CA SER A 261 -10.93 -10.09 10.52
C SER A 261 -11.85 -9.67 11.66
N ARG A 262 -11.52 -10.08 12.88
CA ARG A 262 -12.36 -9.79 14.04
C ARG A 262 -12.06 -8.39 14.57
N PRO A 263 -13.07 -7.52 14.77
CA PRO A 263 -12.86 -6.17 15.31
C PRO A 263 -12.10 -6.16 16.65
N GLN A 264 -12.33 -7.14 17.52
CA GLN A 264 -11.66 -7.25 18.82
C GLN A 264 -10.16 -7.58 18.70
N SER A 265 -9.76 -8.24 17.60
CA SER A 265 -8.36 -8.54 17.30
C SER A 265 -7.67 -7.42 16.52
N TYR A 266 -8.37 -6.35 16.13
CA TYR A 266 -7.70 -5.26 15.41
C TYR A 266 -6.64 -4.60 16.29
N THR A 267 -6.92 -4.44 17.58
CA THR A 267 -6.04 -3.71 18.51
C THR A 267 -4.70 -4.40 18.77
N SER A 268 -4.58 -5.70 18.54
CA SER A 268 -3.37 -6.48 18.84
C SER A 268 -2.27 -6.28 17.81
N PHE A 269 -2.58 -6.05 16.53
CA PHE A 269 -1.60 -5.64 15.52
C PHE A 269 -1.62 -4.13 15.22
N ARG A 270 -2.70 -3.41 15.61
CA ARG A 270 -2.84 -1.96 15.38
C ARG A 270 -1.64 -1.13 15.84
N THR A 271 -0.97 -1.57 16.91
CA THR A 271 0.17 -0.82 17.44
C THR A 271 1.29 -0.66 16.42
N PHE A 272 1.48 -1.64 15.54
CA PHE A 272 2.56 -1.67 14.55
C PHE A 272 2.19 -1.03 13.20
N ILE A 273 1.03 -0.41 13.12
CA ILE A 273 0.55 0.28 11.93
C ILE A 273 0.30 1.77 12.17
N PHE A 274 0.71 2.27 13.34
CA PHE A 274 0.69 3.70 13.58
C PHE A 274 1.69 4.44 12.69
N GLY A 275 1.35 5.69 12.41
CA GLY A 275 2.34 6.63 11.88
C GLY A 275 3.31 7.11 12.93
N ILE A 276 4.26 7.89 12.48
CA ILE A 276 5.15 8.70 13.31
C ILE A 276 4.84 10.20 13.21
N THR A 277 3.85 10.61 12.39
CA THR A 277 3.29 11.97 12.35
C THR A 277 2.10 12.10 13.30
N SER A 278 2.06 13.19 14.07
CA SER A 278 0.91 13.55 14.92
C SER A 278 0.49 12.44 15.88
N GLN A 279 1.46 11.66 16.37
CA GLN A 279 1.25 10.63 17.38
C GLN A 279 1.94 11.02 18.68
N SER A 280 1.27 10.79 19.82
CA SER A 280 1.86 11.05 21.15
C SER A 280 3.11 10.22 21.43
N MET A 281 3.28 9.09 20.72
CA MET A 281 4.44 8.21 20.81
C MET A 281 5.72 8.84 20.24
N PHE A 282 5.58 9.83 19.35
CA PHE A 282 6.68 10.50 18.63
C PHE A 282 6.44 12.02 18.59
N PRO A 283 6.49 12.71 19.75
CA PRO A 283 6.12 14.13 19.85
C PRO A 283 6.96 15.06 18.97
N ASN A 284 8.19 14.64 18.62
CA ASN A 284 9.13 15.41 17.82
C ASN A 284 9.42 14.74 16.46
N GLY A 285 8.64 13.73 16.05
CA GLY A 285 9.02 12.83 14.96
C GLY A 285 10.11 11.83 15.37
N VAL A 286 10.77 11.22 14.39
CA VAL A 286 11.80 10.19 14.60
C VAL A 286 13.06 10.57 13.84
N VAL A 287 14.22 10.46 14.50
CA VAL A 287 15.52 10.61 13.84
C VAL A 287 15.86 9.33 13.09
N TYR A 288 16.09 9.43 11.78
CA TYR A 288 16.56 8.33 10.95
C TYR A 288 18.06 8.48 10.84
N GLU A 289 18.85 7.68 11.58
CA GLU A 289 20.29 7.91 11.65
C GLU A 289 20.94 7.89 10.26
N GLY A 290 21.73 8.92 9.95
CA GLY A 290 22.40 9.08 8.67
C GLY A 290 21.49 9.51 7.50
N VAL A 291 20.24 9.87 7.77
CA VAL A 291 19.26 10.35 6.78
C VAL A 291 18.79 11.74 7.19
N ASN A 292 18.48 12.61 6.22
CA ASN A 292 17.92 13.95 6.48
C ASN A 292 18.77 14.80 7.46
N ASN A 293 20.11 14.69 7.38
CA ASN A 293 21.03 15.35 8.31
C ASN A 293 20.73 15.07 9.80
N ASP A 294 20.19 13.88 10.11
CA ASP A 294 19.73 13.49 11.45
C ASP A 294 18.62 14.40 12.03
N GLU A 295 17.95 15.21 11.19
CA GLU A 295 16.76 15.95 11.60
C GLU A 295 15.54 15.01 11.64
N PRO A 296 14.68 15.11 12.68
CA PRO A 296 13.51 14.24 12.81
C PRO A 296 12.57 14.31 11.61
N MET A 297 12.11 13.14 11.18
CA MET A 297 11.17 12.95 10.09
C MET A 297 9.80 12.52 10.63
N SER A 298 8.74 12.80 9.88
CA SER A 298 7.36 12.49 10.27
C SER A 298 6.58 11.92 9.08
N PHE A 299 6.06 10.71 9.23
CA PHE A 299 5.23 10.01 8.25
C PHE A 299 3.92 9.48 8.85
N ARG A 300 2.84 9.52 8.09
CA ARG A 300 1.59 8.84 8.45
C ARG A 300 1.77 7.33 8.30
N GLY A 301 1.08 6.56 9.14
CA GLY A 301 0.98 5.11 9.01
C GLY A 301 0.05 4.75 7.86
N GLU A 302 -0.13 3.47 7.61
CA GLU A 302 -1.01 3.06 6.55
C GLU A 302 -2.48 3.33 6.87
N SER A 303 -3.25 3.51 5.81
CA SER A 303 -4.69 3.66 5.89
C SER A 303 -5.32 3.07 4.65
N GLY A 304 -6.49 2.45 4.81
CA GLY A 304 -7.33 2.11 3.65
C GLY A 304 -7.60 3.34 2.77
N ALA A 305 -7.63 4.55 3.33
CA ALA A 305 -7.78 5.79 2.57
C ALA A 305 -6.62 6.09 1.59
N ASN A 306 -5.49 5.37 1.68
CA ASN A 306 -4.43 5.43 0.68
C ASN A 306 -4.74 4.63 -0.58
N ASP A 307 -5.83 3.86 -0.63
CA ASP A 307 -6.27 3.18 -1.84
C ASP A 307 -6.61 4.17 -2.98
N SER A 308 -6.75 3.66 -4.20
CA SER A 308 -7.01 4.46 -5.41
C SER A 308 -8.46 4.35 -5.92
N ILE A 309 -9.28 3.47 -5.36
CA ILE A 309 -10.66 3.19 -5.81
C ILE A 309 -11.56 4.38 -5.55
N VAL A 310 -11.63 4.85 -4.30
CA VAL A 310 -12.51 5.99 -3.94
C VAL A 310 -12.06 7.28 -4.66
N PRO A 311 -10.76 7.66 -4.65
CA PRO A 311 -10.30 8.84 -5.39
C PRO A 311 -10.54 8.76 -6.90
N LEU A 312 -10.49 7.57 -7.49
CA LEU A 312 -10.83 7.38 -8.91
C LEU A 312 -12.28 7.80 -9.15
N MET A 313 -13.18 7.39 -8.25
CA MET A 313 -14.59 7.71 -8.37
C MET A 313 -14.90 9.17 -8.10
N ASP A 314 -14.27 9.76 -7.08
CA ASP A 314 -14.40 11.19 -6.80
C ASP A 314 -13.99 12.03 -8.01
N ASN A 315 -12.88 11.65 -8.66
CA ASN A 315 -12.38 12.34 -9.84
C ASN A 315 -13.28 12.12 -11.07
N LEU A 316 -13.66 10.87 -11.38
CA LEU A 316 -14.47 10.55 -12.56
C LEU A 316 -15.88 11.18 -12.49
N LEU A 317 -16.51 11.09 -11.32
CA LEU A 317 -17.87 11.59 -11.08
C LEU A 317 -17.89 13.06 -10.64
N GLN A 318 -16.72 13.67 -10.46
CA GLN A 318 -16.54 15.04 -10.00
C GLN A 318 -17.32 15.32 -8.69
N VAL A 319 -17.14 14.42 -7.72
CA VAL A 319 -17.72 14.56 -6.37
C VAL A 319 -16.87 15.57 -5.59
N PRO A 320 -17.44 16.70 -5.15
CA PRO A 320 -16.69 17.69 -4.40
C PRO A 320 -16.39 17.17 -2.99
N MET A 321 -15.16 17.37 -2.51
CA MET A 321 -14.83 17.16 -1.11
C MET A 321 -15.11 18.43 -0.30
N PRO A 322 -15.76 18.34 0.87
CA PRO A 322 -15.97 19.49 1.75
C PRO A 322 -14.64 19.98 2.35
N ASP A 323 -14.58 21.24 2.77
CA ASP A 323 -13.40 21.76 3.48
C ASP A 323 -13.45 21.36 4.96
N THR A 324 -12.69 20.32 5.32
CA THR A 324 -12.68 19.74 6.67
C THR A 324 -11.28 19.20 7.02
N PRO A 325 -10.95 19.01 8.31
CA PRO A 325 -9.69 18.36 8.70
C PRO A 325 -9.49 16.98 8.07
N LEU A 326 -10.57 16.22 7.86
CA LEU A 326 -10.50 14.93 7.17
C LEU A 326 -10.06 15.11 5.70
N THR A 327 -10.60 16.10 5.00
CA THR A 327 -10.23 16.37 3.60
C THR A 327 -8.76 16.77 3.46
N GLU A 328 -8.21 17.52 4.42
CA GLU A 328 -6.77 17.84 4.43
C GLU A 328 -5.91 16.58 4.62
N ILE A 329 -6.34 15.64 5.48
CA ILE A 329 -5.68 14.34 5.63
C ILE A 329 -5.76 13.52 4.34
N LEU A 330 -6.93 13.48 3.68
CA LEU A 330 -7.11 12.77 2.41
C LEU A 330 -6.25 13.36 1.28
N LYS A 331 -6.05 14.69 1.27
CA LYS A 331 -5.12 15.36 0.35
C LYS A 331 -3.67 14.96 0.64
N ASP A 332 -3.25 14.92 1.89
CA ASP A 332 -1.91 14.48 2.29
C ASP A 332 -1.64 13.02 1.89
N PHE A 333 -2.63 12.13 2.10
CA PHE A 333 -2.56 10.73 1.68
C PHE A 333 -2.31 10.52 0.19
N ARG A 334 -2.57 11.52 -0.67
CA ARG A 334 -2.21 11.47 -2.08
C ARG A 334 -0.72 11.25 -2.28
N SER A 335 0.13 11.82 -1.43
CA SER A 335 1.59 11.70 -1.54
C SER A 335 2.13 10.30 -1.22
N TYR A 336 1.33 9.42 -0.61
CA TYR A 336 1.72 8.05 -0.24
C TYR A 336 1.37 7.02 -1.32
N ARG A 337 0.48 7.34 -2.26
CA ARG A 337 0.12 6.43 -3.37
C ARG A 337 1.30 6.23 -4.32
N PRO A 338 1.40 5.06 -5.00
CA PRO A 338 2.37 4.87 -6.06
C PRO A 338 2.30 5.99 -7.11
N SER A 339 3.46 6.45 -7.59
CA SER A 339 3.57 7.60 -8.50
C SER A 339 2.70 7.46 -9.75
N ASN A 340 2.67 6.27 -10.35
CA ASN A 340 1.84 5.94 -11.50
C ASN A 340 0.34 6.06 -11.18
N HIS A 341 -0.12 5.57 -10.02
CA HIS A 341 -1.52 5.69 -9.60
C HIS A 341 -1.91 7.17 -9.41
N ARG A 342 -1.02 7.99 -8.82
CA ARG A 342 -1.27 9.44 -8.65
C ARG A 342 -1.47 10.12 -10.01
N GLN A 343 -0.59 9.83 -10.97
CA GLN A 343 -0.68 10.38 -12.32
C GLN A 343 -1.95 9.93 -13.04
N PHE A 344 -2.35 8.66 -12.92
CA PHE A 344 -3.61 8.17 -13.47
C PHE A 344 -4.82 8.90 -12.89
N LEU A 345 -4.87 9.07 -11.57
CA LEU A 345 -5.97 9.78 -10.90
C LEU A 345 -6.05 11.24 -11.35
N LEU A 346 -4.92 11.91 -11.54
CA LEU A 346 -4.86 13.27 -12.10
C LEU A 346 -5.35 13.30 -13.55
N HIS A 347 -4.92 12.36 -14.38
CA HIS A 347 -5.39 12.22 -15.76
C HIS A 347 -6.92 12.05 -15.83
N VAL A 348 -7.49 11.16 -15.00
CA VAL A 348 -8.94 10.95 -14.93
C VAL A 348 -9.68 12.22 -14.51
N LYS A 349 -9.17 12.91 -13.49
CA LYS A 349 -9.73 14.19 -13.04
C LYS A 349 -9.76 15.20 -14.18
N ASP A 350 -8.62 15.46 -14.80
CA ASP A 350 -8.48 16.50 -15.81
C ASP A 350 -9.31 16.17 -17.05
N ARG A 351 -9.30 14.90 -17.50
CA ARG A 351 -10.07 14.47 -18.66
C ARG A 351 -11.58 14.48 -18.41
N SER A 352 -12.03 14.10 -17.21
CA SER A 352 -13.46 14.14 -16.87
C SER A 352 -14.00 15.57 -16.87
N LEU A 353 -13.19 16.54 -16.42
CA LEU A 353 -13.52 17.97 -16.43
C LEU A 353 -13.53 18.53 -17.85
N GLU A 354 -12.51 18.23 -18.64
CA GLU A 354 -12.41 18.66 -20.05
C GLU A 354 -13.62 18.21 -20.87
N LEU A 355 -14.12 17.00 -20.61
CA LEU A 355 -15.28 16.43 -21.30
C LEU A 355 -16.63 16.95 -20.78
N GLY A 356 -16.67 17.67 -19.66
CA GLY A 356 -17.93 17.96 -18.97
C GLY A 356 -18.70 16.69 -18.61
N LEU A 357 -17.99 15.62 -18.22
CA LEU A 357 -18.55 14.27 -18.15
C LEU A 357 -19.76 14.17 -17.21
N LYS A 358 -19.70 14.87 -16.07
CA LYS A 358 -20.80 14.95 -15.10
C LYS A 358 -22.04 15.60 -15.71
N ASP A 359 -21.88 16.72 -16.40
CA ASP A 359 -23.00 17.42 -17.04
C ASP A 359 -23.60 16.57 -18.16
N ALA A 360 -22.77 15.89 -18.95
CA ALA A 360 -23.23 14.97 -19.99
C ALA A 360 -23.98 13.76 -19.42
N ALA A 361 -23.58 13.25 -18.25
CA ALA A 361 -24.26 12.17 -17.55
C ALA A 361 -25.62 12.61 -16.97
N LEU A 362 -25.68 13.84 -16.43
CA LEU A 362 -26.88 14.42 -15.80
C LEU A 362 -27.85 15.05 -16.81
N ALA A 363 -27.40 15.38 -18.02
CA ALA A 363 -28.25 15.85 -19.09
C ALA A 363 -29.37 14.81 -19.34
N GLY A 364 -30.62 15.26 -19.22
CA GLY A 364 -31.81 14.47 -19.57
C GLY A 364 -31.71 13.97 -21.01
N LYS A 365 -32.39 12.85 -21.29
CA LYS A 365 -32.46 12.32 -22.66
C LYS A 365 -33.13 13.31 -23.61
#